data_AF-A0A837P7E9-F1
#
_entry.id   AF-A0A837P7E9-F1
#
_cell.length_a   1.000
_cell.length_b   1.000
_cell.length_c   1.000
_cell.angle_alpha   90.00
_cell.angle_beta   90.00
_cell.angle_gamma   90.00
#
_symmetry.space_group_name_H-M   'P 1'
#
loop_
_entity.id
_entity.type
_entity.pdbx_description
1 polymer ?
#
loop_
_entity_poly.entity_id
_entity_poly.type
_entity_poly.pdbx_seq_one_letter_code
_entity_poly.pdbx_strand_id
1 'polypeptide(L)'
;MNPEDMFQRYLNKYQITYQHPEHGLVMLTSPVWPQHPELQQAIQSAFQGLNGVTSITINSPEQLVMRYHSDQLRRLSPLTLLSLERQLSKQYHQAGY
;
A
#
# COMPACT_ATOMS: atom_id res chain seq x y z
N MET A 1 -0.81 -8.66 -18.25
CA MET A 1 -0.91 -8.85 -16.78
C MET A 1 -1.28 -7.49 -16.21
N ASN A 2 -2.42 -7.36 -15.53
CA ASN A 2 -2.85 -6.05 -15.03
C ASN A 2 -1.93 -5.59 -13.89
N PRO A 3 -1.57 -4.30 -13.82
CA PRO A 3 -0.78 -3.75 -12.71
C PRO A 3 -1.44 -3.99 -11.35
N GLU A 4 -2.77 -4.04 -11.35
CA GLU A 4 -3.61 -4.28 -10.17
C GLU A 4 -3.40 -5.69 -9.59
N ASP A 5 -3.32 -6.73 -10.43
CA ASP A 5 -3.05 -8.11 -10.00
C ASP A 5 -1.65 -8.25 -9.38
N MET A 6 -0.65 -7.59 -9.99
CA MET A 6 0.70 -7.59 -9.44
C MET A 6 0.73 -6.89 -8.08
N PHE A 7 0.08 -5.75 -7.99
CA PHE A 7 -0.01 -4.96 -6.76
C PHE A 7 -0.72 -5.73 -5.65
N GLN A 8 -1.85 -6.39 -5.94
CA GLN A 8 -2.55 -7.26 -4.99
C GLN A 8 -1.66 -8.42 -4.53
N ARG A 9 -0.89 -9.03 -5.44
CA ARG A 9 0.02 -10.14 -5.09
C ARG A 9 1.13 -9.70 -4.14
N TYR A 10 1.66 -8.49 -4.33
CA TYR A 10 2.64 -7.91 -3.41
C TYR A 10 2.04 -7.64 -2.04
N LEU A 11 0.84 -7.05 -1.99
CA LEU A 11 0.16 -6.78 -0.73
C LEU A 11 -0.17 -8.06 0.05
N ASN A 12 -0.61 -9.11 -0.65
CA ASN A 12 -0.87 -10.42 -0.05
C ASN A 12 0.37 -11.03 0.62
N LYS A 13 1.58 -10.83 0.06
CA LYS A 13 2.83 -11.31 0.67
C LYS A 13 3.04 -10.75 2.08
N TYR A 14 2.59 -9.52 2.29
CA TYR A 14 2.72 -8.79 3.55
C TYR A 14 1.49 -8.90 4.45
N GLN A 15 0.59 -9.87 4.18
CA GLN A 15 -0.68 -10.02 4.88
C GLN A 15 -1.55 -8.75 4.85
N ILE A 16 -1.46 -7.98 3.76
CA ILE A 16 -2.28 -6.80 3.54
C ILE A 16 -3.39 -7.18 2.57
N THR A 17 -4.62 -7.08 3.04
CA THR A 17 -5.80 -7.23 2.21
C THR A 17 -6.12 -5.91 1.55
N TYR A 18 -6.30 -5.97 0.24
CA TYR A 18 -6.63 -4.84 -0.61
C TYR A 18 -8.10 -4.89 -1.01
N GLN A 19 -8.83 -3.80 -0.78
CA GLN A 19 -10.22 -3.65 -1.18
C GLN A 19 -10.43 -2.33 -1.92
N HIS A 20 -11.19 -2.39 -3.00
CA HIS A 20 -11.57 -1.25 -3.84
C HIS A 20 -13.08 -0.98 -3.70
N PRO A 21 -13.50 -0.30 -2.61
CA PRO A 21 -14.92 0.00 -2.42
C PRO A 21 -15.48 0.96 -3.47
N GLU A 22 -14.67 1.92 -3.96
CA GLU A 22 -15.08 2.91 -4.95
C GLU A 22 -13.90 3.31 -5.88
N HIS A 23 -14.21 3.85 -7.05
CA HIS A 23 -13.19 4.37 -7.96
C HIS A 23 -12.37 5.49 -7.30
N GLY A 24 -11.06 5.26 -7.19
CA GLY A 24 -10.14 6.22 -6.57
C GLY A 24 -10.08 6.13 -5.05
N LEU A 25 -10.64 5.08 -4.44
CA LEU A 25 -10.51 4.79 -3.02
C LEU A 25 -10.11 3.33 -2.81
N VAL A 26 -9.01 3.13 -2.08
CA VAL A 26 -8.50 1.84 -1.64
C VAL A 26 -8.62 1.76 -0.14
N MET A 27 -9.10 0.64 0.36
CA MET A 27 -8.95 0.26 1.74
C MET A 27 -7.95 -0.87 1.84
N LEU A 28 -6.87 -0.62 2.58
CA LEU A 28 -5.86 -1.59 2.93
C LEU A 28 -6.08 -2.00 4.39
N THR A 29 -6.12 -3.30 4.64
CA THR A 29 -6.25 -3.83 6.00
C THR A 29 -5.18 -4.88 6.27
N SER A 30 -4.58 -4.86 7.46
CA SER A 30 -3.60 -5.87 7.84
C SER A 30 -3.70 -6.20 9.33
N PRO A 31 -3.72 -7.49 9.70
CA PRO A 31 -3.74 -7.89 11.11
C PRO A 31 -2.40 -7.66 11.82
N VAL A 32 -1.33 -7.38 11.08
CA VAL A 32 0.02 -7.16 11.62
C VAL A 32 0.22 -5.71 12.09
N TRP A 33 -0.46 -4.75 11.48
CA TRP A 33 -0.29 -3.33 11.79
C TRP A 33 -0.61 -2.91 13.23
N PRO A 34 -1.63 -3.46 13.91
CA PRO A 34 -1.85 -3.16 15.33
C PRO A 34 -0.67 -3.54 16.23
N GLN A 35 0.09 -4.56 15.84
CA GLN A 35 1.28 -5.03 16.58
C GLN A 35 2.54 -4.27 16.14
N HIS A 36 2.57 -3.79 14.90
CA HIS A 36 3.68 -3.07 14.28
C HIS A 36 3.19 -1.78 13.60
N PRO A 37 2.88 -0.73 14.37
CA PRO A 37 2.42 0.54 13.80
C PRO A 37 3.48 1.19 12.90
N GLU A 38 4.77 0.86 13.07
CA GLU A 38 5.83 1.28 12.15
C GLU A 38 5.60 0.78 10.70
N LEU A 39 5.05 -0.43 10.53
CA LEU A 39 4.75 -0.97 9.19
C LEU A 39 3.61 -0.22 8.53
N GLN A 40 2.60 0.16 9.33
CA GLN A 40 1.47 0.97 8.86
C GLN A 40 1.95 2.35 8.39
N GLN A 41 2.82 3.01 9.17
CA GLN A 41 3.41 4.30 8.82
C GLN A 41 4.34 4.22 7.60
N ALA A 42 5.13 3.13 7.50
CA ALA A 42 5.98 2.89 6.34
C ALA A 42 5.14 2.74 5.05
N ILE A 43 4.03 2.02 5.14
CA ILE A 43 3.05 1.88 4.06
C ILE A 43 2.43 3.22 3.71
N GLN A 44 1.94 3.97 4.69
CA GLN A 44 1.40 5.31 4.47
C GLN A 44 2.41 6.18 3.73
N SER A 45 3.67 6.21 4.19
CA SER A 45 4.72 7.04 3.58
C SER A 45 5.10 6.57 2.17
N ALA A 46 5.18 5.26 1.96
CA ALA A 46 5.48 4.67 0.65
C ALA A 46 4.37 5.00 -0.37
N PHE A 47 3.10 4.95 0.06
CA PHE A 47 1.96 5.32 -0.75
C PHE A 47 1.85 6.83 -0.96
N GLN A 48 2.16 7.65 0.04
CA GLN A 48 2.12 9.10 -0.09
C GLN A 48 3.14 9.60 -1.12
N GLY A 49 4.24 8.87 -1.31
CA GLY A 49 5.24 9.13 -2.34
C GLY A 49 4.82 8.74 -3.76
N LEU A 50 3.67 8.09 -3.96
CA LEU A 50 3.19 7.73 -5.29
C LEU A 50 2.49 8.90 -5.98
N ASN A 51 2.94 9.21 -7.19
CA ASN A 51 2.25 10.14 -8.07
C ASN A 51 0.85 9.59 -8.40
N GLY A 52 -0.16 10.30 -7.92
CA GLY A 52 -1.56 9.93 -8.04
C GLY A 52 -2.25 9.65 -6.72
N VAL A 53 -1.53 9.50 -5.60
CA VAL A 53 -2.17 9.41 -4.28
C VAL A 53 -2.55 10.80 -3.79
N THR A 54 -3.84 11.01 -3.61
CA THR A 54 -4.41 12.31 -3.24
C THR A 54 -4.43 12.48 -1.73
N SER A 55 -4.73 11.42 -0.99
CA SER A 55 -4.79 11.45 0.47
C SER A 55 -4.67 10.05 1.05
N ILE A 56 -4.12 9.96 2.25
CA ILE A 56 -4.09 8.73 3.03
C ILE A 56 -4.62 9.03 4.42
N THR A 57 -5.59 8.26 4.85
CA THR A 57 -6.26 8.39 6.14
C THR A 57 -6.19 7.05 6.85
N ILE A 58 -5.64 7.04 8.06
CA ILE A 58 -5.67 5.87 8.92
C ILE A 58 -7.00 5.90 9.68
N ASN A 59 -7.90 4.98 9.34
CA ASN A 59 -9.19 4.86 10.03
C ASN A 59 -9.04 4.07 11.33
N SER A 60 -8.12 3.10 11.37
CA SER A 60 -7.90 2.23 12.53
C SER A 60 -6.48 1.66 12.53
N PRO A 61 -5.98 1.09 13.65
CA PRO A 61 -4.64 0.51 13.72
C PRO A 61 -4.41 -0.62 12.70
N GLU A 62 -5.47 -1.29 12.28
CA GLU A 62 -5.47 -2.34 11.25
C GLU A 62 -5.97 -1.87 9.88
N GLN A 63 -6.44 -0.62 9.75
CA GLN A 63 -7.09 -0.12 8.54
C GLN A 63 -6.51 1.21 8.07
N LEU A 64 -6.17 1.25 6.78
CA LEU A 64 -5.65 2.43 6.11
C LEU A 64 -6.43 2.64 4.82
N VAL A 65 -7.02 3.82 4.69
CA VAL A 65 -7.76 4.25 3.51
C VAL A 65 -6.87 5.16 2.69
N MET A 66 -6.68 4.83 1.42
CA MET A 66 -5.93 5.63 0.47
C MET A 66 -6.86 6.12 -0.63
N ARG A 67 -6.84 7.41 -0.90
CA ARG A 67 -7.45 8.01 -2.08
C ARG A 67 -6.41 8.20 -3.17
N TYR A 68 -6.76 7.82 -4.39
CA TYR A 68 -5.87 7.91 -5.54
C TYR A 68 -6.62 8.30 -6.81
N HIS A 69 -5.92 8.93 -7.73
CA HIS A 69 -6.37 9.16 -9.09
C HIS A 69 -5.96 7.98 -9.96
N SER A 70 -6.95 7.20 -10.40
CA SER A 70 -6.78 6.02 -11.26
C SER A 70 -6.01 6.32 -12.55
N ASP A 71 -6.15 7.51 -13.14
CA ASP A 71 -5.41 7.92 -14.35
C ASP A 71 -3.92 8.12 -14.11
N GLN A 72 -3.54 8.56 -12.91
CA GLN A 72 -2.14 8.71 -12.52
C GLN A 72 -1.54 7.39 -12.04
N LEU A 73 -2.35 6.57 -11.35
CA LEU A 73 -1.90 5.28 -10.87
C LEU A 73 -1.61 4.29 -12.01
N ARG A 74 -2.38 4.37 -13.12
CA ARG A 74 -2.07 3.64 -14.36
C ARG A 74 -0.78 4.09 -15.04
N ARG A 75 -0.30 5.31 -14.75
CA ARG A 75 0.96 5.85 -15.25
C ARG A 75 2.12 5.61 -14.30
N LEU A 76 1.93 4.82 -13.23
CA LEU A 76 3.02 4.47 -12.33
C LEU A 76 4.16 3.81 -13.10
N SER A 77 5.33 4.44 -13.05
CA SER A 77 6.53 3.91 -13.63
C SER A 77 6.91 2.58 -12.96
N PRO A 78 7.37 1.57 -13.71
CA PRO A 78 7.83 0.30 -13.12
C PRO A 78 8.92 0.48 -12.05
N LEU A 79 9.72 1.55 -12.16
CA LEU A 79 10.76 1.91 -11.20
C LEU A 79 10.23 2.37 -9.84
N THR A 80 9.06 3.04 -9.80
CA THR A 80 8.45 3.45 -8.52
C THR A 80 7.87 2.24 -7.81
N LEU A 81 7.26 1.30 -8.54
CA LEU A 81 6.79 0.01 -7.99
C LEU A 81 7.94 -0.80 -7.37
N LEU A 82 9.07 -0.93 -8.08
CA LEU A 82 10.26 -1.63 -7.58
C LEU A 82 10.86 -0.99 -6.32
N SER A 83 10.90 0.34 -6.29
CA SER A 83 11.39 1.08 -5.12
C SER A 83 10.47 0.89 -3.91
N LEU A 84 9.15 0.93 -4.14
CA LEU A 84 8.14 0.66 -3.12
C LEU A 84 8.26 -0.75 -2.55
N GLU A 85 8.37 -1.75 -3.44
CA GLU A 85 8.53 -3.14 -3.04
C GLU A 85 9.76 -3.32 -2.15
N ARG A 86 10.92 -2.75 -2.52
CA ARG A 86 12.14 -2.83 -1.70
C ARG A 86 11.98 -2.16 -0.34
N GLN A 87 11.35 -0.99 -0.29
CA GLN A 87 11.14 -0.26 0.96
C GLN A 87 10.21 -1.04 1.89
N LEU A 88 9.09 -1.53 1.37
CA LEU A 88 8.15 -2.37 2.13
C LEU A 88 8.81 -3.68 2.56
N SER A 89 9.53 -4.37 1.65
CA SER A 89 10.23 -5.61 1.96
C SER A 89 11.22 -5.43 3.09
N LYS A 90 11.97 -4.33 3.12
CA LYS A 90 12.95 -4.07 4.19
C LYS A 90 12.26 -3.86 5.54
N GLN A 91 11.15 -3.11 5.55
CA GLN A 91 10.40 -2.81 6.78
C GLN A 91 9.73 -4.06 7.35
N TYR A 92 9.05 -4.85 6.52
CA TYR A 92 8.43 -6.11 6.96
C TYR A 92 9.49 -7.11 7.42
N HIS A 93 10.61 -7.22 6.70
CA HIS A 93 11.69 -8.11 7.11
C HIS A 93 12.33 -7.69 8.44
N GLN A 94 12.44 -6.39 8.72
CA GLN A 94 12.89 -5.88 10.02
C GLN A 94 11.90 -6.18 11.15
N ALA A 95 10.60 -6.21 10.85
CA ALA A 95 9.55 -6.62 11.79
C ALA A 95 9.42 -8.15 11.95
N GLY A 96 10.16 -8.93 11.16
CA GLY A 96 10.14 -10.41 11.21
C GLY A 96 9.10 -11.08 10.31
N TYR A 97 8.58 -10.36 9.30
CA TYR A 97 7.57 -10.82 8.33
C TYR A 97 8.09 -10.86 6.88
#